data_AF-Q07GI9-F1
#
_entry.id   AF-Q07GI9-F1
#
_cell.length_a   1.000
_cell.length_b   1.000
_cell.length_c   1.000
_cell.angle_alpha   90.00
_cell.angle_beta   90.00
_cell.angle_gamma   90.00
#
_symmetry.space_group_name_H-M   'P 1'
#
loop_
_entity.id
_entity.type
_entity.pdbx_description
1 polymer ?
#
loop_
_entity_poly.entity_id
_entity_poly.type
_entity_poly.pdbx_seq_one_letter_code
_entity_poly.pdbx_strand_id
1 'polypeptide(L)'
;MSPPPYPRKDHTMAWNDSTTPFDIDPGEQHHRPMTIVVEPNGGSAQIQFRDSGGNWVTPDAAEYTLTQAGPTRVERANTPPIRIIATGAAKFEVTLNT
;
A
#
# COMPACT_ATOMS: atom_id res chain seq x y z
N MET A 1 3.11 -30.10 18.17
CA MET A 1 2.23 -29.67 17.08
C MET A 1 2.78 -28.35 16.58
N SER A 2 3.42 -28.32 15.41
CA SER A 2 3.81 -27.04 14.78
C SER A 2 2.55 -26.32 14.30
N PRO A 3 2.46 -24.99 14.41
CA PRO A 3 1.39 -24.24 13.76
C PRO A 3 1.43 -24.51 12.25
N PRO A 4 0.28 -24.49 11.57
CA PRO A 4 0.26 -24.64 10.11
C PRO A 4 1.15 -23.56 9.49
N PRO A 5 1.89 -23.88 8.41
CA PRO A 5 2.65 -22.86 7.71
C PRO A 5 1.67 -21.79 7.23
N TYR A 6 1.88 -20.54 7.66
CA TYR A 6 1.24 -19.40 7.02
C TYR A 6 1.52 -19.52 5.51
N PRO A 7 0.51 -19.47 4.63
CA PRO A 7 0.79 -19.47 3.21
C PRO A 7 1.72 -18.28 2.94
N ARG A 8 2.90 -18.55 2.38
CA ARG A 8 3.65 -17.47 1.72
C ARG A 8 2.69 -16.95 0.66
N LYS A 9 2.23 -15.71 0.82
CA LYS A 9 1.58 -14.99 -0.27
C LYS A 9 2.64 -14.91 -1.36
N ASP A 10 2.62 -15.88 -2.27
CA ASP A 10 3.42 -15.84 -3.48
C ASP A 10 3.18 -14.47 -4.12
N HIS A 11 4.27 -13.75 -4.41
CA HIS A 11 4.35 -12.38 -4.90
C HIS A 11 3.60 -12.18 -6.23
N THR A 12 2.28 -12.33 -6.22
CA THR A 12 1.46 -12.07 -7.38
C THR A 12 1.30 -10.56 -7.43
N MET A 13 2.21 -9.96 -8.19
CA MET A 13 2.20 -8.60 -8.72
C MET A 13 0.88 -8.37 -9.47
N ALA A 14 -0.19 -8.13 -8.73
CA ALA A 14 -1.52 -7.89 -9.26
C ALA A 14 -1.76 -6.38 -9.27
N TRP A 15 -2.07 -5.86 -10.46
CA TRP A 15 -2.52 -4.49 -10.60
C TRP A 15 -3.88 -4.32 -9.93
N ASN A 16 -3.96 -3.37 -9.00
CA ASN A 16 -5.17 -2.90 -8.35
C ASN A 16 -5.63 -1.63 -9.06
N ASP A 17 -6.94 -1.43 -9.11
CA ASP A 17 -7.57 -0.25 -9.68
C ASP A 17 -8.45 0.47 -8.63
N SER A 18 -9.25 1.44 -9.07
CA SER A 18 -10.10 2.22 -8.17
C SER A 18 -11.28 1.45 -7.56
N THR A 19 -11.52 0.20 -7.98
CA THR A 19 -12.63 -0.62 -7.46
C THR A 19 -12.28 -1.36 -6.17
N THR A 20 -10.99 -1.57 -5.91
CA THR A 20 -10.53 -2.40 -4.78
C THR A 20 -9.39 -1.73 -4.01
N PRO A 21 -9.59 -1.38 -2.73
CA PRO A 21 -8.49 -0.93 -1.88
C PRO A 21 -7.54 -2.10 -1.59
N PHE A 22 -6.25 -1.78 -1.48
CA PHE A 22 -5.24 -2.73 -1.01
C PHE A 22 -4.89 -2.43 0.45
N ASP A 23 -5.36 -3.28 1.35
CA ASP A 23 -5.16 -3.13 2.79
C ASP A 23 -3.95 -3.93 3.28
N ILE A 24 -3.17 -3.29 4.15
CA ILE A 24 -1.92 -3.80 4.70
C ILE A 24 -1.99 -3.67 6.22
N ASP A 25 -1.68 -4.77 6.91
CA ASP A 25 -1.60 -4.83 8.36
C ASP A 25 -0.52 -3.88 8.93
N PRO A 26 -0.61 -3.54 10.23
CA PRO A 26 0.39 -2.69 10.89
C PRO A 26 1.84 -3.11 10.63
N GLY A 27 2.70 -2.13 10.64
CA GLY A 27 4.14 -2.29 10.53
C GLY A 27 4.81 -2.56 11.87
N GLU A 28 5.49 -3.69 12.01
CA GLU A 28 6.34 -3.93 13.19
C GLU A 28 7.66 -3.14 13.10
N GLN A 29 8.40 -3.08 14.21
CA GLN A 29 9.65 -2.29 14.34
C GLN A 29 10.69 -2.58 13.24
N HIS A 30 10.71 -3.80 12.71
CA HIS A 30 11.71 -4.26 11.75
C HIS A 30 11.13 -4.61 10.38
N HIS A 31 9.89 -4.21 10.10
CA HIS A 31 9.32 -4.40 8.78
C HIS A 31 10.12 -3.64 7.72
N ARG A 32 10.45 -4.34 6.64
CA ARG A 32 11.12 -3.76 5.49
C ARG A 32 10.16 -2.81 4.77
N PRO A 33 10.69 -1.80 4.08
CA PRO A 33 9.89 -0.93 3.23
C PRO A 33 9.17 -1.74 2.15
N MET A 34 8.04 -1.22 1.70
CA MET A 34 7.34 -1.71 0.53
C MET A 34 7.64 -0.84 -0.69
N THR A 35 7.37 -1.38 -1.88
CA THR A 35 7.41 -0.64 -3.13
C THR A 35 6.02 -0.58 -3.73
N ILE A 36 5.60 0.61 -4.15
CA ILE A 36 4.36 0.83 -4.90
C ILE A 36 4.73 1.29 -6.30
N VAL A 37 4.24 0.62 -7.33
CA VAL A 37 4.36 1.08 -8.73
C VAL A 37 3.01 1.64 -9.16
N VAL A 38 2.99 2.84 -9.74
CA VAL A 38 1.77 3.50 -10.19
C VAL A 38 1.74 3.70 -11.69
N GLU A 39 0.55 3.53 -12.28
CA GLU A 39 0.17 4.02 -13.60
C GLU A 39 -1.01 5.00 -13.43
N PRO A 40 -0.78 6.33 -13.48
CA PRO A 40 -1.77 7.30 -13.05
C PRO A 40 -2.95 7.41 -14.02
N ASN A 41 -2.74 7.33 -15.34
CA ASN A 41 -3.81 7.38 -16.37
C ASN A 41 -4.85 8.51 -16.15
N GLY A 42 -4.42 9.68 -15.65
CA GLY A 42 -5.29 10.82 -15.34
C GLY A 42 -5.91 10.82 -13.93
N GLY A 43 -5.66 9.77 -13.13
CA GLY A 43 -5.93 9.71 -11.69
C GLY A 43 -4.64 9.67 -10.86
N SER A 44 -4.73 9.13 -9.64
CA SER A 44 -3.62 8.96 -8.71
C SER A 44 -3.79 7.73 -7.82
N ALA A 45 -2.71 7.25 -7.20
CA ALA A 45 -2.84 6.35 -6.04
C ALA A 45 -2.60 7.12 -4.75
N GLN A 46 -3.44 6.88 -3.75
CA GLN A 46 -3.33 7.51 -2.43
C GLN A 46 -2.92 6.48 -1.40
N ILE A 47 -1.97 6.87 -0.55
CA ILE A 47 -1.51 6.10 0.60
C ILE A 47 -2.24 6.64 1.83
N GLN A 48 -3.07 5.80 2.42
CA GLN A 48 -3.88 6.10 3.58
C GLN A 48 -3.36 5.37 4.81
N PHE A 49 -3.43 6.05 5.95
CA PHE A 49 -3.12 5.46 7.25
C PHE A 49 -4.38 5.41 8.08
N ARG A 50 -4.52 4.32 8.85
CA ARG A 50 -5.63 4.22 9.80
C ARG A 50 -5.30 4.99 11.07
N ASP A 51 -6.15 5.96 11.42
CA ASP A 51 -6.03 6.72 12.67
C ASP A 51 -6.51 5.90 13.89
N SER A 52 -6.35 6.47 15.09
CA SER A 52 -6.80 5.84 16.34
C SER A 52 -8.32 5.74 16.47
N GLY A 53 -9.08 6.53 15.69
CA GLY A 53 -10.54 6.44 15.58
C GLY A 53 -11.00 5.36 14.59
N GLY A 54 -10.07 4.71 13.90
CA GLY A 54 -10.34 3.69 12.90
C GLY A 54 -10.65 4.24 11.50
N ASN A 55 -10.53 5.55 11.28
CA ASN A 55 -10.73 6.20 9.98
C ASN A 55 -9.48 6.09 9.11
N TRP A 56 -9.69 6.07 7.80
CA TRP A 56 -8.60 6.11 6.82
C TRP A 56 -8.34 7.55 6.39
N VAL A 57 -7.10 7.99 6.50
CA VAL A 57 -6.69 9.37 6.19
C VAL A 57 -5.52 9.35 5.23
N THR A 58 -5.62 10.11 4.14
CA THR A 58 -4.48 10.45 3.27
C THR A 58 -3.82 11.70 3.85
N PRO A 59 -2.55 11.66 4.29
CA PRO A 59 -1.87 12.87 4.75
C PRO A 59 -1.68 13.87 3.59
N ASP A 60 -1.69 15.17 3.90
CA ASP A 60 -1.64 16.25 2.88
C ASP A 60 -0.31 16.33 2.12
N ALA A 61 0.75 15.67 2.61
CA ALA A 61 2.04 15.71 1.93
C ALA A 61 1.97 14.98 0.58
N ALA A 62 2.57 15.58 -0.45
CA ALA A 62 2.50 15.09 -1.82
C ALA A 62 3.02 13.65 -2.01
N GLU A 63 3.91 13.18 -1.13
CA GLU A 63 4.44 11.81 -1.15
C GLU A 63 3.37 10.72 -0.91
N TYR A 64 2.23 11.08 -0.32
CA TYR A 64 1.11 10.16 -0.10
C TYR A 64 0.08 10.18 -1.22
N THR A 65 0.26 11.01 -2.25
CA THR A 65 -0.59 11.05 -3.45
C THR A 65 0.28 10.91 -4.70
N LEU A 66 0.38 9.67 -5.17
CA LEU A 66 1.21 9.29 -6.31
C LEU A 66 0.52 9.64 -7.62
N THR A 67 0.99 10.71 -8.27
CA THR A 67 0.46 11.21 -9.55
C THR A 67 1.39 10.94 -10.73
N GLN A 68 2.61 10.47 -10.46
CA GLN A 68 3.61 10.16 -11.48
C GLN A 68 3.81 8.65 -11.59
N ALA A 69 4.05 8.19 -12.82
CA ALA A 69 4.35 6.79 -13.06
C ALA A 69 5.73 6.42 -12.50
N GLY A 70 5.83 5.25 -11.88
CA GLY A 70 7.10 4.71 -11.40
C GLY A 70 7.03 4.12 -9.99
N PRO A 71 8.17 3.56 -9.53
CA PRO A 71 8.27 2.96 -8.21
C PRO A 71 8.45 4.02 -7.11
N THR A 72 7.64 3.90 -6.06
CA THR A 72 7.76 4.68 -4.83
C THR A 72 8.05 3.74 -3.67
N ARG A 73 9.11 4.03 -2.90
CA ARG A 73 9.47 3.28 -1.70
C ARG A 73 8.77 3.89 -0.50
N VAL A 74 8.05 3.07 0.26
CA VAL A 74 7.31 3.50 1.45
C VAL A 74 7.84 2.75 2.66
N GLU A 75 8.33 3.49 3.64
CA GLU A 75 8.77 2.92 4.91
C GLU A 75 7.59 2.33 5.68
N ARG A 76 7.80 1.14 6.25
CA ARG A 76 6.77 0.39 6.96
C ARG A 76 7.11 0.10 8.42
N ALA A 77 8.29 0.48 8.90
CA ALA A 77 8.64 0.25 10.29
C ALA A 77 7.79 1.14 11.21
N ASN A 78 7.16 0.54 12.23
CA ASN A 78 6.33 1.23 13.22
C ASN A 78 5.14 2.01 12.64
N THR A 79 4.56 1.57 11.53
CA THR A 79 3.41 2.24 10.92
C THR A 79 2.08 1.63 11.41
N PRO A 80 0.99 2.42 11.50
CA PRO A 80 -0.36 1.87 11.63
C PRO A 80 -0.74 1.07 10.36
N PRO A 81 -1.93 0.44 10.32
CA PRO A 81 -2.44 -0.15 9.08
C PRO A 81 -2.38 0.86 7.93
N ILE A 82 -2.00 0.37 6.75
CA ILE A 82 -1.90 1.17 5.53
C ILE A 82 -2.96 0.67 4.54
N ARG A 83 -3.58 1.59 3.83
CA ARG A 83 -4.46 1.31 2.70
C ARG A 83 -3.96 2.06 1.49
N ILE A 84 -3.96 1.41 0.34
CA ILE A 84 -3.65 2.06 -0.93
C ILE A 84 -4.90 2.00 -1.79
N ILE A 85 -5.30 3.15 -2.33
CA ILE A 85 -6.44 3.26 -3.24
C ILE A 85 -6.01 3.93 -4.54
N ALA A 86 -6.58 3.50 -5.65
CA ALA A 86 -6.52 4.25 -6.90
C ALA A 86 -7.72 5.19 -7.01
N THR A 87 -7.51 6.33 -7.64
CA THR A 87 -8.55 7.29 -8.03
C THR A 87 -8.66 7.35 -9.54
N GLY A 88 -9.86 7.60 -10.06
CA GLY A 88 -10.12 7.65 -11.50
C GLY A 88 -9.71 6.34 -12.20
N ALA A 89 -8.91 6.47 -13.27
CA ALA A 89 -8.39 5.35 -14.06
C ALA A 89 -6.98 4.89 -13.64
N ALA A 90 -6.47 5.39 -12.51
CA ALA A 90 -5.17 4.97 -12.00
C ALA A 90 -5.15 3.49 -11.66
N LYS A 91 -3.99 2.88 -11.85
CA LYS A 91 -3.70 1.52 -11.38
C LYS A 91 -2.42 1.53 -10.57
N PHE A 92 -2.31 0.60 -9.62
CA PHE A 92 -1.10 0.45 -8.84
C PHE A 92 -0.81 -1.01 -8.51
N GLU A 93 0.45 -1.30 -8.26
CA GLU A 93 0.94 -2.59 -7.83
C GLU A 93 1.73 -2.41 -6.53
N VAL A 94 1.60 -3.37 -5.61
CA VAL A 94 2.30 -3.33 -4.32
C VAL A 94 3.19 -4.55 -4.18
N THR A 95 4.48 -4.32 -3.98
CA THR A 95 5.46 -5.34 -3.60
C THR A 95 5.82 -5.17 -2.13
N LEU A 96 5.47 -6.18 -1.32
CA LEU A 96 5.89 -6.27 0.07
C LEU A 96 7.22 -7.00 0.15
N ASN A 97 8.25 -6.34 0.69
CA ASN A 97 9.52 -6.99 0.95
C ASN A 97 9.44 -7.71 2.30
N THR A 98 9.51 -9.04 2.32
CA THR A 98 9.61 -9.85 3.55
C THR A 98 11.06 -10.00 3.99
#